data_AF-A0A1V4ZCV8-F1
#
_entry.id   AF-A0A1V4ZCV8-F1
#
_cell.length_a   1.000
_cell.length_b   1.000
_cell.length_c   1.000
_cell.angle_alpha   90.00
_cell.angle_beta   90.00
_cell.angle_gamma   90.00
#
_symmetry.space_group_name_H-M   'P 1'
#
loop_
_entity.id
_entity.type
_entity.pdbx_description
1 polymer ?
#
loop_
_entity_poly.entity_id
_entity_poly.type
_entity_poly.pdbx_seq_one_letter_code
_entity_poly.pdbx_strand_id
1 'polypeptide(L)'
;MHESRDFSEVVSEIVIDPELTEGLYHLEKHEKIVVVFAFDQNIGKGFKLHLHPKGIESNPEVGVFASHSPFRPNPIGIDPVALLKIEGNVLTVKGLEAFDGTPLLDIKPYNWPSR
;
A
#
# COMPACT_ATOMS: atom_id res chain seq x y z
N MET A 1 15.46 -9.44 15.32
CA MET A 1 14.17 -9.06 15.93
C MET A 1 13.44 -8.23 14.90
N HIS A 2 12.43 -8.80 14.24
CA HIS A 2 11.63 -8.07 13.24
C HIS A 2 10.34 -7.67 13.97
N GLU A 3 10.35 -6.49 14.59
CA GLU A 3 9.12 -5.93 15.16
C GLU A 3 8.12 -5.74 14.03
N SER A 4 6.93 -6.33 14.18
CA SER A 4 5.80 -5.98 13.34
C SER A 4 5.49 -4.51 13.60
N ARG A 5 5.83 -3.66 12.64
CA ARG A 5 5.41 -2.27 12.67
C ARG A 5 3.90 -2.25 12.46
N ASP A 6 3.19 -1.70 13.43
CA ASP A 6 1.78 -1.40 13.30
C ASP A 6 1.66 -0.06 12.58
N PHE A 7 1.22 -0.09 11.33
CA PHE A 7 1.02 1.10 10.52
C PHE A 7 -0.38 1.71 10.71
N SER A 8 -1.27 1.07 11.48
CA SER A 8 -2.69 1.48 11.59
C SER A 8 -2.90 2.92 12.06
N GLU A 9 -1.95 3.44 12.85
CA GLU A 9 -1.97 4.82 13.36
C GLU A 9 -0.96 5.75 12.66
N VAL A 10 -0.20 5.24 11.69
CA VAL A 10 0.77 6.05 10.92
C VAL A 10 0.01 6.94 9.95
N VAL A 11 0.22 8.26 10.08
CA VAL A 11 -0.26 9.28 9.13
C VAL A 11 0.81 9.50 8.08
N SER A 12 0.41 9.51 6.82
CA SER A 12 1.30 9.68 5.65
C SER A 12 0.74 10.70 4.68
N GLU A 13 1.62 11.28 3.88
CA GLU A 13 1.24 12.15 2.77
C GLU A 13 1.46 11.40 1.46
N ILE A 14 0.45 11.47 0.59
CA ILE A 14 0.54 11.04 -0.80
C ILE A 14 0.58 12.29 -1.65
N VAL A 15 1.68 12.48 -2.37
CA VAL A 15 1.84 13.59 -3.31
C VAL A 15 1.61 13.07 -4.73
N ILE A 16 0.58 13.58 -5.37
CA ILE A 16 0.22 13.24 -6.74
C ILE A 16 0.99 14.14 -7.70
N ASP A 17 1.46 13.57 -8.81
CA ASP A 17 2.05 14.38 -9.88
C ASP A 17 1.08 15.49 -10.31
N PRO A 18 1.52 16.76 -10.42
CA PRO A 18 0.62 17.87 -10.68
C PRO A 18 -0.31 17.67 -11.88
N GLU A 19 0.17 17.00 -12.94
CA GLU A 19 -0.59 16.70 -14.16
C GLU A 19 -1.77 15.74 -13.94
N LEU A 20 -1.76 14.97 -12.84
CA LEU A 20 -2.80 13.99 -12.48
C LEU A 20 -3.79 14.54 -11.43
N THR A 21 -3.57 15.75 -10.91
CA THR A 21 -4.34 16.33 -9.79
C THR A 21 -5.84 16.38 -10.06
N GLU A 22 -6.25 16.69 -11.29
CA GLU A 22 -7.68 16.72 -11.69
C GLU A 22 -8.38 15.36 -11.47
N GLY A 23 -7.63 14.25 -11.47
CA GLY A 23 -8.15 12.92 -11.18
C GLY A 23 -8.63 12.74 -9.73
N LEU A 24 -8.28 13.64 -8.82
CA LEU A 24 -8.75 13.63 -7.42
C LEU A 24 -10.16 14.19 -7.24
N TYR A 25 -10.77 14.73 -8.30
CA TYR A 25 -12.10 15.31 -8.25
C TYR A 25 -13.11 14.33 -7.62
N HIS A 26 -13.73 14.77 -6.51
CA HIS A 26 -14.70 14.01 -5.72
C HIS A 26 -14.17 12.82 -4.91
N LEU A 27 -12.86 12.62 -4.84
CA LEU A 27 -12.28 11.58 -4.00
C LEU A 27 -12.54 11.85 -2.51
N GLU A 28 -12.66 13.13 -2.11
CA GLU A 28 -12.98 13.56 -0.74
C GLU A 28 -14.33 13.05 -0.20
N LYS A 29 -15.20 12.55 -1.09
CA LYS A 29 -16.48 11.95 -0.70
C LYS A 29 -16.33 10.54 -0.10
N HIS A 30 -15.13 9.97 -0.12
CA HIS A 30 -14.85 8.63 0.38
C HIS A 30 -13.97 8.68 1.63
N GLU A 31 -14.44 8.09 2.74
CA GLU A 31 -13.65 8.00 3.98
C GLU A 31 -12.45 7.05 3.87
N LYS A 32 -12.51 6.13 2.91
CA LYS A 32 -11.49 5.09 2.71
C LYS A 32 -11.18 4.91 1.24
N ILE A 33 -9.90 4.83 0.94
CA ILE A 33 -9.36 4.57 -0.41
C ILE A 33 -8.45 3.34 -0.36
N VAL A 34 -8.29 2.68 -1.50
CA VAL A 34 -7.27 1.67 -1.76
C VAL A 34 -6.11 2.37 -2.45
N VAL A 35 -4.93 2.23 -1.88
CA VAL A 35 -3.67 2.71 -2.46
C VAL A 35 -2.90 1.49 -2.96
N VAL A 36 -2.52 1.52 -4.23
CA VAL A 36 -1.67 0.50 -4.85
C VAL A 36 -0.29 1.11 -5.05
N PHE A 37 0.75 0.41 -4.60
CA PHE A 37 2.12 0.91 -4.61
C PHE A 37 3.12 -0.18 -4.95
N ALA A 38 4.32 0.21 -5.35
CA ALA A 38 5.40 -0.73 -5.62
C ALA A 38 6.22 -0.98 -4.35
N PHE A 39 6.52 -2.23 -4.01
CA PHE A 39 7.67 -2.53 -3.16
C PHE A 39 8.95 -2.34 -3.99
N ASP A 40 9.24 -1.08 -4.33
CA ASP A 40 10.31 -0.63 -5.21
C ASP A 40 11.68 -1.19 -4.78
N GLN A 41 11.93 -1.22 -3.48
CA GLN A 41 13.14 -1.78 -2.90
C GLN A 41 13.28 -3.30 -3.10
N ASN A 42 12.24 -3.99 -3.56
CA ASN A 42 12.22 -5.44 -3.78
C ASN A 42 12.29 -5.84 -5.25
N ILE A 43 12.21 -4.87 -6.16
CA ILE A 43 12.33 -5.12 -7.61
C ILE A 43 13.70 -5.77 -7.88
N GLY A 44 13.70 -6.88 -8.62
CA GLY A 44 14.92 -7.61 -8.99
C GLY A 44 15.53 -8.48 -7.88
N LYS A 45 15.01 -8.47 -6.65
CA LYS A 45 15.53 -9.30 -5.53
C LYS A 45 15.05 -10.76 -5.54
N GLY A 46 14.14 -11.11 -6.47
CA GLY A 46 13.54 -12.44 -6.56
C GLY A 46 12.48 -12.70 -5.49
N PHE A 47 11.88 -13.89 -5.55
CA PHE A 47 10.85 -14.34 -4.60
C PHE A 47 10.97 -15.85 -4.37
N LYS A 48 10.36 -16.32 -3.28
CA LYS A 48 10.18 -17.75 -2.98
C LYS A 48 8.72 -18.11 -3.12
N LEU A 49 8.41 -19.31 -3.63
CA LEU A 49 7.04 -19.80 -3.73
C LEU A 49 6.44 -20.16 -2.37
N HIS A 50 7.29 -20.66 -1.46
CA HIS A 50 6.94 -20.91 -0.07
C HIS A 50 7.85 -20.10 0.85
N LEU A 51 7.28 -19.59 1.95
CA LEU A 51 8.00 -18.75 2.92
C LEU A 51 7.35 -18.82 4.29
N HIS A 52 8.15 -18.54 5.32
CA HIS A 52 7.64 -18.23 6.65
C HIS A 52 7.26 -16.74 6.71
N PRO A 53 6.00 -16.38 7.04
CA PRO A 53 5.57 -14.98 7.09
C PRO A 53 6.49 -14.12 7.95
N LYS A 54 6.82 -12.91 7.47
CA LYS A 54 7.78 -11.97 8.08
C LYS A 54 9.20 -12.54 8.24
N GLY A 55 9.52 -13.66 7.59
CA GLY A 55 10.79 -14.37 7.76
C GLY A 55 10.97 -15.04 9.11
N ILE A 56 9.88 -15.24 9.88
CA ILE A 56 9.93 -15.81 11.23
C ILE A 56 9.72 -17.33 11.15
N GLU A 57 10.78 -18.11 11.35
CA GLU A 57 10.76 -19.58 11.20
C GLU A 57 9.73 -20.31 12.07
N SER A 58 9.33 -19.73 13.20
CA SER A 58 8.29 -20.30 14.07
C SER A 58 6.87 -20.16 13.51
N ASN A 59 6.64 -19.29 12.52
CA ASN A 59 5.35 -19.21 11.84
C ASN A 59 5.19 -20.41 10.90
N PRO A 60 3.96 -20.92 10.67
CA PRO A 60 3.74 -21.93 9.63
C PRO A 60 4.23 -21.44 8.27
N GLU A 61 4.89 -22.32 7.51
CA GLU A 61 5.23 -22.05 6.12
C GLU A 61 3.96 -21.94 5.29
N VAL A 62 3.89 -20.93 4.42
CA VAL A 62 2.75 -20.69 3.53
C VAL A 62 3.23 -20.39 2.11
N GLY A 63 2.35 -20.54 1.12
CA GLY A 63 2.61 -20.05 -0.22
C GLY A 63 2.67 -18.53 -0.28
N VAL A 64 3.46 -17.95 -1.19
CA VAL A 64 3.61 -16.49 -1.33
C VAL A 64 2.28 -15.77 -1.53
N PHE A 65 1.35 -16.37 -2.26
CA PHE A 65 0.00 -15.83 -2.49
C PHE A 65 -0.97 -16.01 -1.31
N ALA A 66 -0.61 -16.83 -0.33
CA ALA A 66 -1.29 -16.94 0.96
C ALA A 66 -0.63 -16.05 2.03
N SER A 67 0.19 -15.07 1.61
CA SER A 67 0.91 -14.14 2.48
C SER A 67 0.90 -12.73 1.92
N HIS A 68 1.22 -11.74 2.76
CA HIS A 68 1.47 -10.36 2.34
C HIS A 68 2.98 -10.08 2.17
N SER A 69 3.79 -11.11 1.86
CA SER A 69 5.22 -10.90 1.62
C SER A 69 5.45 -9.87 0.50
N PRO A 70 6.33 -8.88 0.71
CA PRO A 70 6.71 -7.92 -0.34
C PRO A 70 7.64 -8.56 -1.38
N PHE A 71 8.18 -9.77 -1.13
CA PHE A 71 8.94 -10.56 -2.10
C PHE A 71 7.99 -11.49 -2.85
N ARG A 72 7.48 -11.02 -3.98
CA ARG A 72 6.45 -11.69 -4.81
C ARG A 72 6.71 -11.43 -6.31
N PRO A 73 6.13 -12.22 -7.23
CA PRO A 73 6.40 -12.10 -8.67
C PRO A 73 6.20 -10.68 -9.21
N ASN A 74 5.14 -10.02 -8.77
CA ASN A 74 4.92 -8.58 -8.98
C ASN A 74 4.93 -7.91 -7.60
N PRO A 75 5.99 -7.15 -7.25
CA PRO A 75 6.17 -6.52 -5.95
C PRO A 75 5.20 -5.34 -5.77
N ILE A 76 3.92 -5.65 -5.63
CA ILE A 76 2.83 -4.69 -5.50
C ILE A 76 2.21 -4.83 -4.11
N GLY A 77 2.14 -3.71 -3.40
CA GLY A 77 1.39 -3.51 -2.17
C GLY A 77 0.01 -2.93 -2.45
N ILE A 78 -0.95 -3.26 -1.60
CA ILE A 78 -2.34 -2.81 -1.71
C ILE A 78 -2.86 -2.55 -0.29
N ASP A 79 -3.03 -1.29 0.05
CA ASP A 79 -3.47 -0.91 1.40
C ASP A 79 -4.79 -0.14 1.34
N PRO A 80 -5.81 -0.60 2.08
CA PRO A 80 -7.01 0.18 2.28
C PRO A 80 -6.78 1.16 3.44
N VAL A 81 -6.63 2.44 3.13
CA VAL A 81 -6.24 3.51 4.07
C VAL A 81 -7.38 4.49 4.31
N ALA A 82 -7.42 5.10 5.49
CA ALA A 82 -8.36 6.19 5.78
C ALA A 82 -7.90 7.47 5.07
N LEU A 83 -8.80 8.13 4.36
CA LEU A 83 -8.57 9.43 3.74
C LEU A 83 -8.94 10.52 4.75
N LEU A 84 -7.96 11.28 5.21
CA LEU A 84 -8.16 12.31 6.23
C LEU A 84 -8.40 13.69 5.62
N LYS A 85 -7.67 14.01 4.54
CA LYS A 85 -7.71 15.33 3.91
C LYS A 85 -7.17 15.29 2.48
N ILE A 86 -7.65 16.20 1.64
CA ILE A 86 -7.06 16.51 0.33
C ILE A 86 -6.78 18.02 0.28
N GLU A 87 -5.56 18.40 -0.09
CA GLU A 87 -5.13 19.78 -0.30
C GLU A 87 -4.33 19.89 -1.60
N GLY A 88 -4.96 20.43 -2.65
CA GLY A 88 -4.34 20.45 -3.98
C GLY A 88 -4.02 19.03 -4.46
N ASN A 89 -2.74 18.75 -4.69
CA ASN A 89 -2.24 17.45 -5.12
C ASN A 89 -1.75 16.55 -3.96
N VAL A 90 -1.99 16.94 -2.71
CA VAL A 90 -1.55 16.19 -1.52
C VAL A 90 -2.74 15.58 -0.81
N LEU A 91 -2.69 14.28 -0.52
CA LEU A 91 -3.66 13.56 0.29
C LEU A 91 -3.01 13.17 1.61
N THR A 92 -3.65 13.52 2.73
CA THR A 92 -3.27 13.01 4.05
C THR A 92 -4.06 11.73 4.32
N VAL A 93 -3.35 10.64 4.58
CA VAL A 93 -3.95 9.31 4.81
C VAL A 93 -3.46 8.67 6.10
N LYS A 94 -4.20 7.68 6.62
CA LYS A 94 -3.78 6.89 7.78
C LYS A 94 -3.83 5.39 7.48
N GLY A 95 -2.79 4.65 7.85
CA GLY A 95 -2.71 3.20 7.67
C GLY A 95 -1.92 2.72 6.47
N LEU A 96 -1.10 3.57 5.84
CA LEU A 96 -0.31 3.20 4.65
C LEU A 96 1.01 2.51 5.04
N GLU A 97 1.26 1.31 4.51
CA GLU A 97 2.48 0.52 4.74
C GLU A 97 3.53 0.74 3.64
N ALA A 98 3.76 2.00 3.27
CA ALA A 98 4.77 2.41 2.30
C ALA A 98 5.91 3.18 2.98
N PHE A 99 7.13 3.04 2.47
CA PHE A 99 8.26 3.86 2.90
C PHE A 99 8.21 5.24 2.23
N ASP A 100 8.90 6.22 2.81
CA ASP A 100 9.09 7.51 2.17
C ASP A 100 9.73 7.35 0.78
N GLY A 101 9.22 8.09 -0.21
CA GLY A 101 9.62 7.99 -1.62
C GLY A 101 9.12 6.76 -2.38
N THR A 102 8.31 5.89 -1.77
CA THR A 102 7.74 4.71 -2.45
C THR A 102 6.83 5.15 -3.61
N PRO A 103 7.06 4.69 -4.86
CA PRO A 103 6.20 5.00 -5.98
C PRO A 103 4.79 4.40 -5.81
N LEU A 104 3.77 5.24 -6.00
CA LEU A 104 2.39 4.79 -6.13
C LEU A 104 2.08 4.39 -7.57
N LEU A 105 1.20 3.41 -7.69
CA LEU A 105 0.73 2.87 -8.96
C LEU A 105 -0.72 3.25 -9.25
N ASP A 106 -1.57 3.36 -8.22
CA ASP A 106 -3.01 3.60 -8.39
C ASP A 106 -3.68 4.04 -7.07
N ILE A 107 -4.83 4.72 -7.18
CA ILE A 107 -5.72 5.06 -6.06
C ILE A 107 -7.17 4.81 -6.48
N LYS A 108 -7.95 4.16 -5.61
CA LYS A 108 -9.38 3.89 -5.86
C LYS A 108 -10.23 4.08 -4.61
N PRO A 109 -11.51 4.46 -4.73
CA PRO A 109 -12.44 4.34 -3.60
C PRO A 109 -12.53 2.90 -3.10
N TYR A 110 -12.49 2.69 -1.79
CA TYR A 110 -12.55 1.34 -1.20
C TYR A 110 -13.93 0.68 -1.39
N ASN A 111 -15.00 1.43 -1.10
CA ASN A 111 -16.38 0.97 -1.27
C ASN A 111 -16.97 1.49 -2.58
N TRP A 112 -16.46 1.00 -3.71
CA TRP A 112 -17.03 1.29 -5.02
C TRP A 112 -18.04 0.20 -5.42
N PRO A 113 -19.24 0.54 -5.94
CA PRO A 113 -20.17 -0.46 -6.46
C PRO A 113 -19.49 -1.28 -7.56
N SER A 114 -19.50 -2.61 -7.42
CA SER A 114 -19.04 -3.49 -8.50
C SER A 114 -19.85 -3.22 -9.76
N ARG A 115 -19.18 -3.22 -10.91
CA ARG A 115 -19.84 -3.22 -12.22
C ARG A 115 -20.69 -4.45 -12.41
#